data_AF-D2KZP5-F1
#
_entry.id   AF-D2KZP5-F1
#
_cell.length_a   1.000
_cell.length_b   1.000
_cell.length_c   1.000
_cell.angle_alpha   90.00
_cell.angle_beta   90.00
_cell.angle_gamma   90.00
#
_symmetry.space_group_name_H-M   'P 1'
#
loop_
_entity.id
_entity.type
_entity.pdbx_description
1 polymer ?
#
loop_
_entity_poly.entity_id
_entity_poly.type
_entity_poly.pdbx_seq_one_letter_code
_entity_poly.pdbx_strand_id
1 'polypeptide(L)'
;KIYIVNYKDLNNLKTTTLDAAKFLHDGGFDSTGRYFLVAANASNKIAVVDTKEDKLAALVDVGKTPHPGRGANFVHPKFGPVWATSHLGDDSISMIGTDPVKHKAQAWK
;
A
#
# COMPACT_ATOMS: atom_id res chain seq x y z
N LYS A 1 11.86 0.84 -6.27
CA LYS A 1 11.69 2.29 -6.00
C LYS A 1 10.31 2.70 -6.45
N ILE A 2 9.64 3.59 -5.71
CA ILE A 2 8.38 4.21 -6.12
C ILE A 2 8.68 5.67 -6.48
N TYR A 3 8.12 6.16 -7.57
CA TYR A 3 8.27 7.54 -8.01
C TYR A 3 6.96 8.29 -7.84
N ILE A 4 6.99 9.39 -7.11
CA ILE A 4 5.90 10.36 -7.07
C ILE A 4 6.31 11.50 -7.99
N VAL A 5 5.55 11.69 -9.07
CA VAL A 5 5.88 12.62 -10.14
C VAL A 5 4.88 13.77 -10.14
N ASN A 6 5.36 14.98 -9.85
CA ASN A 6 4.53 16.17 -9.91
C ASN A 6 4.51 16.72 -11.34
N TYR A 7 3.39 16.50 -12.02
CA TYR A 7 3.20 16.88 -13.42
C TYR A 7 2.71 18.32 -13.63
N LYS A 8 2.67 19.17 -12.59
CA LYS A 8 2.22 20.58 -12.73
C LYS A 8 3.14 21.41 -13.64
N ASP A 9 4.41 21.07 -13.70
CA ASP A 9 5.41 21.70 -14.57
C ASP A 9 6.33 20.61 -15.12
N LEU A 10 6.18 20.32 -16.41
CA LEU A 10 6.98 19.28 -17.08
C LEU A 10 8.37 19.79 -17.51
N ASN A 11 8.58 21.10 -17.55
CA ASN A 11 9.89 21.70 -17.87
C ASN A 11 10.80 21.68 -16.63
N ASN A 12 10.22 21.89 -15.44
CA ASN A 12 10.91 21.85 -14.15
C ASN A 12 10.41 20.68 -13.28
N LEU A 13 10.52 19.47 -13.83
CA LEU A 13 9.91 18.27 -13.26
C LEU A 13 10.39 18.01 -11.82
N LYS A 14 9.44 17.96 -10.89
CA LYS A 14 9.70 17.57 -9.50
C LYS A 14 9.32 16.12 -9.29
N THR A 15 10.26 15.34 -8.77
CA THR A 15 10.04 13.93 -8.43
C THR A 15 10.52 13.61 -7.02
N THR A 16 9.73 12.85 -6.28
CA THR A 16 10.17 12.20 -5.04
C THR A 16 10.41 10.72 -5.31
N THR A 17 11.59 10.23 -4.96
CA THR A 17 11.94 8.81 -5.11
C THR A 17 11.93 8.14 -3.75
N LEU A 18 11.11 7.08 -3.61
CA LEU A 18 10.99 6.32 -2.37
C LEU A 18 11.64 4.94 -2.52
N ASP A 19 12.53 4.62 -1.59
CA ASP A 19 13.06 3.27 -1.43
C ASP A 19 12.05 2.41 -0.67
N ALA A 20 11.34 1.56 -1.42
CA ALA A 20 10.33 0.64 -0.89
C ALA A 20 10.91 -0.79 -0.80
N ALA A 21 10.54 -1.68 -1.71
CA ALA A 21 11.09 -3.02 -1.84
C ALA A 21 11.38 -3.36 -3.31
N LYS A 22 12.06 -4.49 -3.54
CA LYS A 22 12.28 -5.03 -4.89
C LYS A 22 11.01 -5.72 -5.39
N PHE A 23 10.85 -5.83 -6.71
CA PHE A 23 9.73 -6.52 -7.36
C PHE A 23 8.35 -5.91 -7.08
N LEU A 24 8.27 -4.57 -7.11
CA LEU A 24 6.98 -3.87 -7.13
C LEU A 24 6.18 -4.27 -8.36
N HIS A 25 4.88 -4.50 -8.20
CA HIS A 25 4.01 -5.02 -9.24
C HIS A 25 2.71 -4.21 -9.34
N ASP A 26 1.67 -4.60 -8.60
CA ASP A 26 0.33 -4.02 -8.64
C ASP A 26 -0.11 -3.53 -7.25
N GLY A 27 -1.10 -2.63 -7.22
CA GLY A 27 -1.53 -1.96 -6.01
C GLY A 27 -2.71 -1.02 -6.24
N GLY A 28 -3.27 -0.50 -5.15
CA GLY A 28 -4.38 0.43 -5.19
C GLY A 28 -4.42 1.34 -3.97
N PHE A 29 -5.29 2.34 -4.06
CA PHE A 29 -5.50 3.26 -2.95
C PHE A 29 -6.37 2.64 -1.87
N ASP A 30 -6.12 3.06 -0.63
CA ASP A 30 -7.08 2.88 0.46
C ASP A 30 -8.40 3.62 0.15
N SER A 31 -9.44 3.33 0.93
CA SER A 31 -10.77 3.93 0.75
C SER A 31 -10.81 5.47 0.77
N THR A 32 -9.81 6.13 1.37
CA THR A 32 -9.73 7.59 1.43
C THR A 32 -9.00 8.22 0.24
N GLY A 33 -8.33 7.40 -0.58
CA GLY A 33 -7.51 7.89 -1.70
C GLY A 33 -6.17 8.51 -1.29
N ARG A 34 -5.76 8.37 -0.02
CA ARG A 34 -4.53 9.00 0.52
C ARG A 34 -3.34 8.05 0.54
N TYR A 35 -3.57 6.78 0.87
CA TYR A 35 -2.51 5.80 1.01
C TYR A 35 -2.53 4.88 -0.20
N PHE A 36 -1.41 4.78 -0.91
CA PHE A 36 -1.24 3.83 -1.99
C PHE A 36 -0.56 2.57 -1.45
N LEU A 37 -1.26 1.43 -1.51
CA LEU A 37 -0.77 0.13 -1.09
C LEU A 37 -0.36 -0.67 -2.32
N VAL A 38 0.90 -1.06 -2.40
CA VAL A 38 1.48 -1.74 -3.56
C VAL A 38 2.26 -2.99 -3.17
N ALA A 39 2.01 -4.08 -3.87
CA ALA A 39 2.69 -5.35 -3.66
C ALA A 39 4.12 -5.31 -4.20
N ALA A 40 5.06 -5.70 -3.36
CA ALA A 40 6.40 -6.16 -3.71
C ALA A 40 6.35 -7.70 -3.73
N ASN A 41 5.76 -8.26 -4.80
CA ASN A 41 5.20 -9.61 -4.78
C ASN A 41 6.24 -10.70 -4.45
N ALA A 42 7.38 -10.73 -5.14
CA ALA A 42 8.45 -11.71 -4.91
C ALA A 42 9.23 -11.44 -3.61
N SER A 43 8.89 -10.37 -2.88
CA SER A 43 9.42 -10.07 -1.53
C SER A 43 8.39 -10.31 -0.42
N ASN A 44 7.18 -10.79 -0.73
CA ASN A 44 6.09 -11.04 0.23
C ASN A 44 5.75 -9.82 1.10
N LYS A 45 5.80 -8.62 0.51
CA LYS A 45 5.57 -7.35 1.24
C LYS A 45 4.55 -6.47 0.52
N ILE A 46 3.83 -5.68 1.30
CA ILE A 46 3.05 -4.52 0.83
C ILE A 46 3.75 -3.24 1.28
N ALA A 47 4.10 -2.37 0.33
CA ALA A 47 4.57 -1.03 0.62
C ALA A 47 3.38 -0.08 0.70
N VAL A 48 3.31 0.70 1.79
CA VAL A 48 2.28 1.72 2.00
C VAL A 48 2.91 3.08 1.81
N VAL A 49 2.40 3.85 0.85
CA VAL A 49 2.88 5.21 0.55
C VAL A 49 1.83 6.22 0.98
N ASP A 50 2.22 7.20 1.80
CA ASP A 50 1.39 8.37 2.08
C ASP A 50 1.58 9.38 0.94
N THR A 51 0.61 9.47 0.02
CA THR A 51 0.70 10.34 -1.15
C THR A 51 0.40 11.80 -0.84
N LYS A 52 0.00 12.11 0.40
CA LYS A 52 -0.14 13.50 0.85
C LYS A 52 1.21 14.06 1.32
N GLU A 53 2.01 13.23 1.97
CA GLU A 53 3.29 13.60 2.58
C GLU A 53 4.49 13.13 1.75
N ASP A 54 4.25 12.57 0.57
CA ASP A 54 5.24 12.02 -0.35
C ASP A 54 6.28 11.10 0.32
N LYS A 55 5.82 10.16 1.17
CA LYS A 55 6.70 9.29 1.97
C LYS A 55 6.23 7.85 2.07
N LEU A 56 7.18 6.95 2.32
CA LEU A 56 6.88 5.57 2.70
C LEU A 56 6.36 5.57 4.15
N ALA A 57 5.13 5.10 4.35
CA ALA A 57 4.49 4.99 5.65
C ALA A 57 4.83 3.67 6.35
N ALA A 58 4.88 2.56 5.59
CA ALA A 58 5.18 1.23 6.12
C ALA A 58 5.64 0.25 5.03
N LEU A 59 6.31 -0.82 5.47
CA LEU A 59 6.48 -2.07 4.73
C LEU A 59 5.88 -3.19 5.57
N VAL A 60 4.81 -3.80 5.07
CA VAL A 60 4.03 -4.81 5.78
C VAL A 60 4.34 -6.19 5.21
N ASP A 61 4.75 -7.13 6.05
CA ASP A 61 4.93 -8.54 5.67
C ASP A 61 3.57 -9.24 5.57
N VAL A 62 3.39 -10.01 4.50
CA VAL A 62 2.15 -10.76 4.22
C VAL A 62 2.48 -12.19 3.77
N GLY A 63 1.48 -12.93 3.30
CA GLY A 63 1.65 -14.26 2.71
C GLY A 63 2.52 -14.25 1.44
N LYS A 64 2.62 -15.40 0.80
CA LYS A 64 3.53 -15.65 -0.32
C LYS A 64 2.98 -15.10 -1.64
N THR A 65 3.76 -14.24 -2.29
CA THR A 65 3.39 -13.65 -3.59
C THR A 65 2.02 -12.94 -3.56
N PRO A 66 1.88 -11.83 -2.80
CA PRO A 66 0.65 -11.04 -2.81
C PRO A 66 0.37 -10.52 -4.23
N HIS A 67 -0.88 -10.64 -4.66
CA HIS A 67 -1.32 -10.21 -5.99
C HIS A 67 -2.70 -9.54 -5.91
N PRO A 68 -2.77 -8.29 -5.45
CA PRO A 68 -4.03 -7.61 -5.14
C PRO A 68 -4.86 -7.17 -6.35
N GLY A 69 -4.27 -7.03 -7.53
CA GLY A 69 -4.79 -6.08 -8.51
C GLY A 69 -4.78 -4.67 -7.91
N ARG A 70 -5.95 -4.10 -7.66
CA ARG A 70 -6.10 -2.84 -6.88
C ARG A 70 -6.42 -3.09 -5.40
N GLY A 71 -6.63 -4.34 -5.01
CA GLY A 71 -7.12 -4.78 -3.71
C GLY A 71 -8.58 -4.46 -3.46
N ALA A 72 -9.04 -4.77 -2.25
CA ALA A 72 -10.42 -4.57 -1.82
C ALA A 72 -10.48 -3.75 -0.53
N ASN A 73 -11.23 -2.65 -0.56
CA ASN A 73 -11.44 -1.78 0.60
C ASN A 73 -12.79 -2.09 1.26
N PHE A 74 -12.82 -2.21 2.59
CA PHE A 74 -14.06 -2.33 3.36
C PHE A 74 -13.83 -1.96 4.84
N VAL A 75 -14.90 -1.82 5.60
CA VAL A 75 -14.83 -1.60 7.05
C VAL A 75 -15.01 -2.93 7.76
N HIS A 76 -13.95 -3.43 8.39
CA HIS A 76 -14.01 -4.63 9.21
C HIS A 76 -14.70 -4.33 10.55
N PRO A 77 -15.66 -5.14 11.03
CA PRO A 77 -16.46 -4.84 12.24
C PRO A 77 -15.64 -4.59 13.51
N LYS A 78 -14.46 -5.23 13.61
CA LYS A 78 -13.57 -5.11 14.78
C LYS A 78 -12.38 -4.18 14.57
N PHE A 79 -11.90 -4.06 13.32
CA PHE A 79 -10.60 -3.44 13.03
C PHE A 79 -10.71 -2.10 12.31
N GLY A 80 -11.92 -1.71 11.90
CA GLY A 80 -12.14 -0.47 11.17
C GLY A 80 -11.79 -0.62 9.67
N PRO A 81 -11.47 0.48 8.97
CA PRO A 81 -11.11 0.46 7.57
C PRO A 81 -9.89 -0.43 7.29
N VAL A 82 -10.03 -1.35 6.34
CA VAL A 82 -8.96 -2.24 5.88
C VAL A 82 -8.89 -2.26 4.36
N TRP A 83 -7.71 -2.59 3.85
CA TRP A 83 -7.45 -2.95 2.46
C TRP A 83 -6.96 -4.40 2.42
N ALA A 84 -7.49 -5.22 1.52
CA ALA A 84 -7.20 -6.65 1.46
C ALA A 84 -6.54 -7.09 0.15
N THR A 85 -5.69 -8.11 0.25
CA THR A 85 -5.04 -8.81 -0.87
C THR A 85 -5.13 -10.32 -0.71
N SER A 86 -5.35 -11.02 -1.82
CA SER A 86 -5.08 -12.45 -1.94
C SER A 86 -3.63 -12.72 -2.32
N HIS A 87 -3.26 -14.00 -2.33
CA HIS A 87 -1.91 -14.47 -2.63
C HIS A 87 -1.95 -15.52 -3.75
N LEU A 88 -0.94 -15.50 -4.62
CA LEU A 88 -0.76 -16.55 -5.64
C LEU A 88 0.11 -17.70 -5.13
N GLY A 89 0.92 -17.45 -4.10
CA GLY A 89 1.87 -18.43 -3.56
C GLY A 89 1.32 -19.28 -2.41
N ASP A 90 0.17 -18.92 -1.85
CA ASP A 90 -0.59 -19.64 -0.83
C ASP A 90 -2.08 -19.28 -0.88
N ASP A 91 -2.90 -19.86 -0.01
CA ASP A 91 -4.35 -19.69 0.05
C ASP A 91 -4.82 -18.57 1.01
N SER A 92 -3.89 -17.74 1.49
CA SER A 92 -4.20 -16.74 2.50
C SER A 92 -4.82 -15.46 1.90
N ILE A 93 -5.59 -14.75 2.73
CA ILE A 93 -6.02 -13.37 2.48
C ILE A 93 -5.49 -12.53 3.63
N SER A 94 -4.74 -11.48 3.31
CA SER A 94 -4.27 -10.51 4.30
C SER A 94 -5.13 -9.26 4.25
N MET A 95 -5.50 -8.75 5.41
CA MET A 95 -6.21 -7.47 5.58
C MET A 95 -5.29 -6.52 6.34
N ILE A 96 -5.04 -5.34 5.77
CA ILE A 96 -4.14 -4.33 6.33
C ILE A 96 -4.98 -3.15 6.79
N GLY A 97 -4.86 -2.73 8.05
CA GLY A 97 -5.57 -1.55 8.56
C GLY A 97 -5.09 -0.25 7.92
N THR A 98 -6.02 0.61 7.48
CA THR A 98 -5.72 1.81 6.68
C THR A 98 -6.08 3.14 7.35
N ASP A 99 -6.46 3.13 8.64
CA ASP A 99 -6.83 4.34 9.39
C ASP A 99 -5.86 4.64 10.55
N PRO A 100 -4.75 5.35 10.29
CA PRO A 100 -3.76 5.73 11.30
C PRO A 100 -4.25 6.82 12.26
N VAL A 101 -5.46 7.37 12.10
CA VAL A 101 -5.97 8.44 12.97
C VAL A 101 -6.90 7.88 14.03
N LYS A 102 -7.96 7.16 13.63
CA LYS A 102 -8.96 6.63 14.56
C LYS A 102 -8.68 5.18 14.98
N HIS A 103 -7.98 4.41 14.14
CA HIS A 103 -7.66 3.00 14.39
C HIS A 103 -6.14 2.75 14.48
N LYS A 104 -5.42 3.65 15.17
CA LYS A 104 -3.95 3.63 15.34
C LYS A 104 -3.35 2.26 15.67
N ALA A 105 -4.03 1.49 16.52
CA ALA A 105 -3.54 0.17 16.93
C ALA A 105 -3.50 -0.86 15.80
N GLN A 106 -4.32 -0.66 14.75
CA GLN A 106 -4.47 -1.56 13.59
C GLN A 106 -3.81 -1.02 12.32
N ALA A 107 -3.40 0.25 12.30
CA ALA A 107 -2.82 0.85 11.11
C ALA A 107 -1.53 0.13 10.71
N TRP A 108 -1.48 -0.29 9.44
CA TRP A 108 -0.35 -0.99 8.80
C TRP A 108 -0.02 -2.35 9.42
N LYS A 109 -1.01 -2.98 10.05
CA LYS A 109 -0.96 -4.34 10.58
C LYS A 109 -1.97 -5.22 9.87
#